data_AF-A0A6F8YPM3-F1
#
_entry.id   AF-A0A6F8YPM3-F1
#
_cell.length_a   1.000
_cell.length_b   1.000
_cell.length_c   1.000
_cell.angle_alpha   90.00
_cell.angle_beta   90.00
_cell.angle_gamma   90.00
#
_symmetry.space_group_name_H-M   'P 1'
#
loop_
_entity.id
_entity.type
_entity.pdbx_description
1 polymer ?
#
loop_
_entity_poly.entity_id
_entity_poly.type
_entity_poly.pdbx_seq_one_letter_code
_entity_poly.pdbx_strand_id
1 'polypeptide(L)'
;MADGVPEQLALVEAFANTVDVEEGTDELTSVERFRRWLSAQGRDEPVAPADLDLAWQLRAALRLELSAHDTEARDAAVRDAAAPNAEARDTAAHGAEARDIGGTEARDKGGAEAREAEGRETGAVVREGQDPRAALDRIAAGLPLRARFTGGGMSLAPTAGGVSGLLAEIVAAMVLAERDGIWSRLKICREDTCRWAYYDRSKNSSKCWCGASCGNRNKTRAYRQRRVVGSARA
;
A
#
# COMPACT_ATOMS: atom_id res chain seq x y z
N MET A 1 -8.10 16.68 -4.46
CA MET A 1 -8.51 15.37 -5.00
C MET A 1 -7.38 14.86 -5.86
N ALA A 2 -6.81 13.69 -5.54
CA ALA A 2 -5.76 13.08 -6.33
C ALA A 2 -6.31 12.72 -7.72
N ASP A 3 -5.67 13.21 -8.79
CA ASP A 3 -6.17 13.05 -10.16
C ASP A 3 -6.24 11.56 -10.57
N GLY A 4 -7.47 11.08 -10.77
CA GLY A 4 -7.76 9.79 -11.41
C GLY A 4 -7.83 8.56 -10.51
N VAL A 5 -7.90 8.72 -9.20
CA VAL A 5 -8.22 7.61 -8.26
C VAL A 5 -9.75 7.49 -8.16
N PRO A 6 -10.33 6.29 -8.28
CA PRO A 6 -11.77 6.10 -8.07
C PRO A 6 -12.22 6.66 -6.71
N GLU A 7 -13.37 7.34 -6.67
CA GLU A 7 -13.88 8.00 -5.46
C GLU A 7 -13.92 7.05 -4.26
N GLN A 8 -14.30 5.78 -4.51
CA GLN A 8 -14.36 4.72 -3.52
C GLN A 8 -12.99 4.46 -2.87
N LEU A 9 -11.89 4.56 -3.63
CA LEU A 9 -10.54 4.28 -3.15
C LEU A 9 -9.80 5.52 -2.66
N ALA A 10 -10.30 6.72 -2.94
CA ALA A 10 -9.62 7.97 -2.58
C ALA A 10 -9.38 8.08 -1.06
N LEU A 11 -10.36 7.66 -0.24
CA LEU A 11 -10.21 7.65 1.22
C LEU A 11 -9.22 6.57 1.68
N VAL A 12 -9.23 5.39 1.05
CA VAL A 12 -8.33 4.28 1.38
C VAL A 12 -6.87 4.66 1.06
N GLU A 13 -6.64 5.26 -0.11
CA GLU A 13 -5.33 5.78 -0.51
C GLU A 13 -4.86 6.90 0.43
N ALA A 14 -5.71 7.88 0.71
CA ALA A 14 -5.39 8.98 1.62
C ALA A 14 -5.06 8.48 3.04
N PHE A 15 -5.78 7.47 3.52
CA PHE A 15 -5.53 6.85 4.81
C PHE A 15 -4.24 6.04 4.82
N ALA A 16 -3.98 5.23 3.79
CA ALA A 16 -2.72 4.52 3.65
C ALA A 16 -1.52 5.47 3.60
N ASN A 17 -1.70 6.67 3.01
CA ASN A 17 -0.69 7.73 2.90
C ASN A 17 -0.71 8.74 4.07
N THR A 18 -1.34 8.40 5.20
CA THR A 18 -1.10 9.13 6.46
C THR A 18 0.34 8.99 6.95
N VAL A 19 1.11 8.06 6.38
CA VAL A 19 2.57 7.95 6.51
C VAL A 19 3.21 8.29 5.17
N ASP A 20 4.12 9.26 5.18
CA ASP A 20 5.02 9.58 4.08
C ASP A 20 6.45 9.19 4.48
N VAL A 21 6.92 8.12 3.87
CA VAL A 21 8.24 7.51 4.14
C VAL A 21 9.37 8.30 3.49
N GLU A 22 9.07 9.03 2.41
CA GLU A 22 10.04 9.87 1.73
C GLU A 22 10.25 11.17 2.51
N GLU A 23 9.16 11.78 3.01
CA GLU A 23 9.22 13.03 3.78
C GLU A 23 9.49 12.83 5.27
N GLY A 24 9.35 11.62 5.80
CA GLY A 24 9.55 11.38 7.24
C GLY A 24 8.33 11.72 8.09
N THR A 25 7.14 11.82 7.50
CA THR A 25 5.95 12.29 8.22
C THR A 25 4.97 11.15 8.49
N ASP A 26 4.29 11.25 9.63
CA ASP A 26 3.27 10.30 10.03
C ASP A 26 2.21 10.97 10.91
N GLU A 27 0.97 10.97 10.43
CA GLU A 27 -0.19 11.55 11.10
C GLU A 27 -0.73 10.69 12.24
N LEU A 28 -0.43 9.39 12.29
CA LEU A 28 -0.92 8.45 13.32
C LEU A 28 0.07 8.26 14.49
N THR A 29 1.03 9.18 14.63
CA THR A 29 1.99 9.18 15.76
C THR A 29 1.43 9.83 17.02
N SER A 30 0.35 10.61 16.91
CA SER A 30 -0.29 11.26 18.05
C SER A 30 -1.74 11.62 17.74
N VAL A 31 -2.54 11.79 18.79
CA VAL A 31 -3.94 12.21 18.69
C VAL A 31 -4.08 13.56 17.98
N GLU A 32 -3.17 14.50 18.23
CA GLU A 32 -3.20 15.84 17.62
C GLU A 32 -2.99 15.78 16.10
N ARG A 33 -1.98 15.04 15.66
CA ARG A 33 -1.71 14.86 14.22
C ARG A 33 -2.82 14.09 13.53
N PHE A 34 -3.37 13.06 14.18
CA PHE A 34 -4.48 12.32 13.61
C PHE A 34 -5.72 13.21 13.44
N ARG A 35 -6.02 14.08 14.41
CA ARG A 35 -7.07 15.10 14.28
C ARG A 35 -6.80 16.06 13.13
N ARG A 36 -5.56 16.54 12.95
CA ARG A 36 -5.19 17.39 11.82
C ARG A 36 -5.50 16.71 10.49
N TRP A 37 -5.17 15.42 10.35
CA TRP A 37 -5.52 14.66 9.16
C TRP A 37 -7.04 14.50 8.99
N LEU A 38 -7.78 14.20 10.06
CA LEU A 38 -9.26 14.12 10.02
C LEU A 38 -9.88 15.45 9.56
N SER A 39 -9.41 16.58 10.08
CA SER A 39 -9.85 17.91 9.66
C SER A 39 -9.56 18.17 8.18
N ALA A 40 -8.43 17.70 7.66
CA ALA A 40 -8.14 17.76 6.23
C ALA A 40 -9.09 16.88 5.39
N GLN A 41 -9.66 15.82 5.97
CA GLN A 41 -10.76 15.04 5.38
C GLN A 41 -12.15 15.66 5.60
N GLY A 42 -12.23 16.87 6.17
CA GLY A 42 -13.49 17.54 6.46
C GLY A 42 -14.22 17.00 7.69
N ARG A 43 -13.51 16.38 8.63
CA ARG A 43 -14.06 15.76 9.84
C ARG A 43 -13.50 16.40 11.12
N ASP A 44 -14.32 16.51 12.14
CA ASP A 44 -13.97 17.18 13.41
C ASP A 44 -14.41 16.36 14.62
N GLU A 45 -14.48 15.04 14.47
CA GLU A 45 -14.84 14.16 15.58
C GLU A 45 -13.73 14.08 16.65
N PRO A 46 -14.12 13.90 17.93
CA PRO A 46 -13.15 13.64 18.98
C PRO A 46 -12.43 12.32 18.71
N VAL A 47 -11.12 12.33 18.99
CA VAL A 47 -10.23 11.16 18.87
C VAL A 47 -9.77 10.77 20.26
N ALA A 48 -10.03 9.52 20.67
CA ALA A 48 -9.47 8.92 21.87
C ALA A 48 -8.15 8.18 21.54
N PRO A 49 -7.29 7.90 22.54
CA PRO A 49 -6.07 7.12 22.32
C PRO A 49 -6.33 5.73 21.71
N ALA A 50 -7.40 5.05 22.13
CA ALA A 50 -7.78 3.75 21.55
C ALA A 50 -8.18 3.85 20.06
N ASP A 51 -8.73 4.99 19.62
CA ASP A 51 -9.04 5.22 18.21
C ASP A 51 -7.76 5.36 17.38
N LEU A 52 -6.75 6.02 17.94
CA LEU A 52 -5.43 6.14 17.32
C LEU A 52 -4.78 4.77 17.17
N ASP A 53 -4.79 3.95 18.22
CA ASP A 53 -4.24 2.60 18.20
C ASP A 53 -4.95 1.71 17.17
N LEU A 54 -6.28 1.83 17.06
CA LEU A 54 -7.07 1.08 16.07
C LEU A 54 -6.80 1.55 14.64
N ALA A 55 -6.72 2.86 14.40
CA ALA A 55 -6.38 3.42 13.11
C ALA A 55 -4.96 2.98 12.67
N TRP A 56 -4.01 3.02 13.60
CA TRP A 56 -2.65 2.57 13.36
C TRP A 56 -2.59 1.10 12.95
N GLN A 57 -3.29 0.21 13.69
CA GLN A 57 -3.36 -1.22 13.37
C GLN A 57 -4.00 -1.47 12.01
N LEU A 58 -5.10 -0.77 11.71
CA LEU A 58 -5.78 -0.89 10.41
C LEU A 58 -4.86 -0.45 9.28
N ARG A 59 -4.15 0.68 9.43
CA ARG A 59 -3.21 1.16 8.41
C ARG A 59 -2.07 0.18 8.19
N ALA A 60 -1.48 -0.34 9.27
CA ALA A 60 -0.38 -1.29 9.17
C ALA A 60 -0.79 -2.56 8.41
N ALA A 61 -1.95 -3.15 8.75
CA ALA A 61 -2.48 -4.32 8.06
C ALA A 61 -2.85 -4.01 6.59
N LEU A 62 -3.48 -2.85 6.34
CA LEU A 62 -3.81 -2.38 5.00
C LEU A 62 -2.57 -2.22 4.12
N ARG A 63 -1.52 -1.56 4.60
CA ARG A 63 -0.30 -1.34 3.82
C ARG A 63 0.46 -2.64 3.53
N LEU A 64 0.37 -3.63 4.41
CA LEU A 64 0.88 -4.99 4.15
C LEU A 64 0.08 -5.67 3.03
N GLU A 65 -1.25 -5.65 3.10
CA GLU A 65 -2.11 -6.20 2.03
C GLU A 65 -1.84 -5.52 0.67
N LEU A 66 -1.80 -4.19 0.63
CA LEU A 66 -1.52 -3.44 -0.60
C LEU A 66 -0.10 -3.70 -1.15
N SER A 67 0.87 -4.05 -0.30
CA SER A 67 2.21 -4.45 -0.74
C SER A 67 2.20 -5.81 -1.43
N ALA A 68 1.25 -6.69 -1.09
CA ALA A 68 1.11 -8.00 -1.71
C ALA A 68 0.58 -7.90 -3.15
N HIS A 69 -0.22 -6.89 -3.48
CA HIS A 69 -0.80 -6.71 -4.82
C HIS A 69 0.24 -6.66 -5.95
N ASP A 70 1.40 -6.03 -5.74
CA ASP A 70 2.48 -6.03 -6.76
C ASP A 70 3.06 -7.44 -6.94
N THR A 71 3.22 -8.19 -5.84
CA THR A 71 3.75 -9.56 -5.85
C THR A 71 2.76 -10.50 -6.55
N GLU A 72 1.49 -10.46 -6.17
CA GLU A 72 0.43 -11.28 -6.77
C GLU A 72 0.23 -10.97 -8.26
N ALA A 73 0.25 -9.69 -8.65
CA ALA A 73 0.14 -9.30 -10.06
C ALA A 73 1.34 -9.80 -10.89
N ARG A 74 2.55 -9.78 -10.31
CA ARG A 74 3.74 -10.34 -10.96
C ARG A 74 3.68 -11.86 -11.05
N ASP A 75 3.28 -12.53 -9.98
CA ASP A 75 3.16 -13.99 -9.98
C ASP A 75 2.08 -14.45 -10.95
N ALA A 76 0.98 -13.69 -11.06
CA ALA A 76 -0.04 -13.91 -12.09
C ALA A 76 0.55 -13.72 -13.49
N ALA A 77 1.28 -12.63 -13.75
CA ALA A 77 1.94 -12.41 -15.04
C ALA A 77 2.98 -13.49 -15.38
N VAL A 78 3.73 -13.99 -14.39
CA VAL A 78 4.68 -15.11 -14.56
C VAL A 78 3.92 -16.40 -14.86
N ARG A 79 2.82 -16.68 -14.15
CA ARG A 79 1.94 -17.83 -14.42
C ARG A 79 1.31 -17.75 -15.80
N ASP A 80 0.85 -16.58 -16.24
CA ASP A 80 0.26 -16.36 -17.56
C ASP A 80 1.32 -16.48 -18.67
N ALA A 81 2.55 -16.01 -18.42
CA ALA A 81 3.68 -16.21 -19.34
C ALA A 81 4.17 -17.67 -19.37
N ALA A 82 4.03 -18.39 -18.26
CA ALA A 82 4.37 -19.82 -18.13
C ALA A 82 3.23 -20.75 -18.55
N ALA A 83 2.00 -20.24 -18.68
CA ALA A 83 0.88 -20.99 -19.24
C ALA A 83 1.30 -21.42 -20.64
N PRO A 84 1.21 -22.73 -20.97
CA PRO A 84 1.73 -23.23 -22.23
C PRO A 84 0.94 -22.57 -23.36
N ASN A 85 1.59 -21.64 -24.04
CA ASN A 85 1.12 -21.12 -25.31
C ASN A 85 1.18 -22.31 -26.28
N ALA A 86 0.04 -22.73 -26.84
CA ALA A 86 -0.02 -23.82 -27.82
C ALA A 86 0.83 -23.53 -29.08
N GLU A 87 1.31 -22.28 -29.22
CA GLU A 87 2.14 -21.79 -30.31
C GLU A 87 3.36 -20.99 -29.81
N ALA A 88 4.24 -21.57 -28.98
CA ALA A 88 5.61 -21.06 -28.84
C ALA A 88 6.53 -22.07 -28.12
N ARG A 89 6.98 -23.08 -28.86
CA ARG A 89 8.28 -23.72 -28.56
C ARG A 89 9.31 -23.03 -29.44
N ASP A 90 10.04 -22.05 -28.93
CA ASP A 90 11.49 -22.03 -29.02
C ASP A 90 12.11 -20.91 -28.18
N THR A 91 13.28 -21.23 -27.62
CA THR A 91 14.31 -20.36 -27.05
C THR A 91 14.24 -19.90 -25.58
N ALA A 92 15.23 -20.46 -24.86
CA ALA A 92 16.11 -19.81 -23.89
C ALA A 92 15.72 -19.83 -22.40
N ALA A 93 16.14 -20.94 -21.78
CA ALA A 93 16.75 -21.00 -20.46
C ALA A 93 17.75 -19.85 -20.20
N HIS A 94 17.75 -19.28 -19.00
CA HIS A 94 18.66 -19.65 -17.90
C HIS A 94 18.42 -18.73 -16.70
N GLY A 95 18.19 -19.34 -15.53
CA GLY A 95 18.06 -18.64 -14.26
C GLY A 95 19.38 -18.07 -13.75
N ALA A 96 19.28 -17.25 -12.70
CA ALA A 96 20.37 -17.08 -11.76
C ALA A 96 19.82 -16.67 -10.39
N GLU A 97 20.24 -17.46 -9.41
CA GLU A 97 20.03 -17.29 -7.99
C GLU A 97 20.61 -15.97 -7.46
N ALA A 98 19.99 -15.52 -6.38
CA ALA A 98 20.43 -14.44 -5.52
C ALA A 98 21.76 -14.77 -4.85
N ARG A 99 22.62 -13.74 -4.67
CA ARG A 99 23.28 -13.44 -3.40
C ARG A 99 23.92 -12.05 -3.36
N ASP A 100 23.88 -11.56 -2.13
CA ASP A 100 24.14 -10.26 -1.50
C ASP A 100 25.60 -9.77 -1.57
N ILE A 101 25.83 -8.44 -1.76
CA ILE A 101 26.77 -7.58 -0.97
C ILE A 101 26.36 -6.08 -1.12
N GLY A 102 26.25 -5.37 0.02
CA GLY A 102 25.90 -3.94 0.21
C GLY A 102 26.80 -2.89 -0.48
N GLY A 103 26.33 -1.65 -0.69
CA GLY A 103 26.33 -0.48 0.22
C GLY A 103 27.17 0.63 -0.47
N THR A 104 26.81 1.91 -0.58
CA THR A 104 26.67 2.99 0.43
C THR A 104 25.99 4.23 -0.21
N GLU A 105 24.88 4.71 0.32
CA GLU A 105 24.68 5.88 1.21
C GLU A 105 24.96 7.29 0.64
N ALA A 106 23.87 8.07 0.53
CA ALA A 106 23.87 9.54 0.63
C ALA A 106 22.71 9.95 1.56
N ARG A 107 23.07 10.76 2.57
CA ARG A 107 22.36 11.11 3.79
C ARG A 107 20.90 11.57 3.59
N ASP A 108 20.01 10.79 4.18
CA ASP A 108 18.57 10.98 4.37
C ASP A 108 18.31 10.95 5.88
N LYS A 109 17.95 12.08 6.47
CA LYS A 109 17.71 12.18 7.92
C LYS A 109 16.23 12.33 8.26
N GLY A 110 15.36 12.57 7.28
CA GLY A 110 13.91 12.71 7.48
C GLY A 110 13.18 11.39 7.24
N GLY A 111 13.46 10.72 6.13
CA GLY A 111 12.83 9.44 5.79
C GLY A 111 13.22 8.28 6.70
N ALA A 112 14.33 8.39 7.45
CA ALA A 112 14.75 7.36 8.39
C ALA A 112 13.73 7.13 9.52
N GLU A 113 13.19 8.20 10.10
CA GLU A 113 12.22 8.10 11.21
C GLU A 113 10.88 7.53 10.74
N ALA A 114 10.39 7.91 9.55
CA ALA A 114 9.18 7.30 8.99
C ALA A 114 9.39 5.87 8.48
N ARG A 115 10.60 5.50 8.03
CA ARG A 115 10.93 4.10 7.72
C ARG A 115 10.99 3.24 8.96
N GLU A 116 11.57 3.76 10.04
CA GLU A 116 11.54 3.09 11.33
C GLU A 116 10.12 3.02 11.88
N ALA A 117 9.30 4.06 11.71
CA ALA A 117 7.88 4.03 12.04
C ALA A 117 7.15 2.96 11.22
N GLU A 118 7.11 3.08 9.88
CA GLU A 118 6.46 2.10 8.97
C GLU A 118 7.00 0.68 9.22
N GLY A 119 8.32 0.52 9.37
CA GLY A 119 9.00 -0.73 9.67
C GLY A 119 8.68 -1.29 11.06
N ARG A 120 8.41 -0.43 12.04
CA ARG A 120 7.92 -0.83 13.38
C ARG A 120 6.44 -1.19 13.33
N GLU A 121 5.63 -0.54 12.50
CA GLU A 121 4.20 -0.90 12.36
C GLU A 121 4.03 -2.23 11.65
N THR A 122 4.59 -2.31 10.45
CA THR A 122 4.64 -3.56 9.69
C THR A 122 5.36 -4.64 10.48
N GLY A 123 6.46 -4.31 11.15
CA GLY A 123 7.20 -5.23 12.02
C GLY A 123 6.41 -5.70 13.24
N ALA A 124 5.55 -4.90 13.85
CA ALA A 124 4.68 -5.33 14.94
C ALA A 124 3.61 -6.30 14.45
N VAL A 125 2.96 -5.99 13.31
CA VAL A 125 1.97 -6.88 12.68
C VAL A 125 2.62 -8.20 12.19
N VAL A 126 3.82 -8.11 11.61
CA VAL A 126 4.57 -9.28 11.09
C VAL A 126 5.22 -10.11 12.20
N ARG A 127 5.63 -9.52 13.34
CA ARG A 127 6.22 -10.25 14.48
C ARG A 127 5.27 -11.26 15.12
N GLU A 128 3.96 -11.08 14.96
CA GLU A 128 2.96 -12.07 15.39
C GLU A 128 2.69 -13.18 14.36
N GLY A 129 3.40 -13.20 13.22
CA GLY A 129 3.17 -14.18 12.15
C GLY A 129 1.74 -14.10 11.57
N GLN A 130 1.08 -12.96 11.72
CA GLN A 130 -0.31 -12.77 11.32
C GLN A 130 -0.39 -12.45 9.83
N ASP A 131 -1.22 -13.24 9.14
CA ASP A 131 -1.74 -12.92 7.81
C ASP A 131 -2.39 -11.53 7.83
N PRO A 132 -1.97 -10.57 6.97
CA PRO A 132 -2.58 -9.24 6.88
C PRO A 132 -4.10 -9.30 6.75
N ARG A 133 -4.64 -10.29 6.02
CA ARG A 133 -6.08 -10.47 5.87
C ARG A 133 -6.75 -10.90 7.17
N ALA A 134 -6.11 -11.75 7.97
CA ALA A 134 -6.63 -12.13 9.28
C ALA A 134 -6.62 -10.97 10.28
N ALA A 135 -5.61 -10.07 10.20
CA ALA A 135 -5.59 -8.84 10.99
C ALA A 135 -6.71 -7.88 10.56
N LEU A 136 -6.88 -7.69 9.24
CA LEU A 136 -7.98 -6.89 8.68
C LEU A 136 -9.35 -7.44 9.07
N ASP A 137 -9.55 -8.76 9.00
CA ASP A 137 -10.80 -9.43 9.41
C ASP A 137 -11.12 -9.21 10.89
N ARG A 138 -10.12 -9.38 11.77
CA ARG A 138 -10.27 -9.14 13.21
C ARG A 138 -10.65 -7.68 13.51
N ILE A 139 -10.01 -6.72 12.85
CA ILE A 139 -10.33 -5.30 13.00
C ILE A 139 -11.74 -5.02 12.47
N ALA A 140 -12.07 -5.53 11.28
CA ALA A 140 -13.37 -5.35 10.65
C ALA A 140 -14.52 -5.89 11.51
N ALA A 141 -14.32 -7.02 12.20
CA ALA A 141 -15.30 -7.60 13.11
C ALA A 141 -15.67 -6.69 14.29
N GLY A 142 -14.77 -5.78 14.69
CA GLY A 142 -15.02 -4.79 15.75
C GLY A 142 -15.60 -3.47 15.27
N LEU A 143 -15.69 -3.24 13.96
CA LEU A 143 -16.14 -1.98 13.39
C LEU A 143 -17.67 -1.93 13.23
N PRO A 144 -18.28 -0.74 13.38
CA PRO A 144 -19.73 -0.56 13.30
C PRO A 144 -20.22 -0.60 11.84
N LEU A 145 -20.08 -1.72 11.13
CA LEU A 145 -20.39 -1.84 9.70
C LEU A 145 -21.65 -2.69 9.46
N ARG A 146 -22.55 -2.25 8.56
CA ARG A 146 -23.73 -3.04 8.15
C ARG A 146 -24.06 -2.91 6.67
N ALA A 147 -24.83 -3.86 6.17
CA ALA A 147 -25.59 -3.66 4.94
C ALA A 147 -26.69 -2.60 5.13
N ARG A 148 -26.77 -1.67 4.20
CA ARG A 148 -27.78 -0.62 4.12
C ARG A 148 -28.56 -0.78 2.82
N PHE A 149 -29.87 -0.85 2.94
CA PHE A 149 -30.80 -0.94 1.82
C PHE A 149 -31.57 0.37 1.74
N THR A 150 -31.57 0.99 0.56
CA THR A 150 -32.26 2.25 0.27
C THR A 150 -33.02 2.12 -1.03
N GLY A 151 -33.92 3.07 -1.33
CA GLY A 151 -34.57 3.12 -2.65
C GLY A 151 -33.60 3.27 -3.82
N GLY A 152 -32.37 3.75 -3.57
CA GLY A 152 -31.30 3.89 -4.55
C GLY A 152 -30.36 2.68 -4.66
N GLY A 153 -30.62 1.60 -3.91
CA GLY A 153 -29.81 0.38 -3.95
C GLY A 153 -29.26 -0.06 -2.59
N MET A 154 -28.24 -0.91 -2.64
CA MET A 154 -27.65 -1.58 -1.47
C MET A 154 -26.17 -1.18 -1.33
N SER A 155 -25.74 -0.89 -0.12
CA SER A 155 -24.34 -0.54 0.18
C SER A 155 -23.90 -1.06 1.54
N LEU A 156 -22.60 -1.03 1.81
CA LEU A 156 -22.06 -1.15 3.16
C LEU A 156 -21.92 0.25 3.74
N ALA A 157 -22.35 0.45 4.99
CA ALA A 157 -22.31 1.75 5.64
C ALA A 157 -22.10 1.62 7.16
N PRO A 158 -21.45 2.62 7.78
CA PRO A 158 -21.29 2.64 9.22
C PRO A 158 -22.64 2.79 9.95
N THR A 159 -22.74 2.23 11.17
CA THR A 159 -23.88 2.40 12.08
C THR A 159 -23.63 3.44 13.16
N ALA A 160 -22.38 3.87 13.34
CA ALA A 160 -21.96 4.92 14.26
C ALA A 160 -21.04 5.92 13.55
N GLY A 161 -21.01 7.16 14.03
CA GLY A 161 -20.06 8.18 13.57
C GLY A 161 -18.71 8.11 14.27
N GLY A 162 -17.96 9.20 14.22
CA GLY A 162 -16.65 9.29 14.85
C GLY A 162 -15.59 8.44 14.14
N VAL A 163 -14.45 8.23 14.80
CA VAL A 163 -13.32 7.52 14.20
C VAL A 163 -13.69 6.09 13.81
N SER A 164 -14.38 5.32 14.68
CA SER A 164 -14.79 3.95 14.33
C SER A 164 -15.71 3.91 13.10
N GLY A 165 -16.58 4.92 12.92
CA GLY A 165 -17.39 5.08 11.72
C GLY A 165 -16.54 5.29 10.47
N LEU A 166 -15.55 6.18 10.54
CA LEU A 166 -14.59 6.41 9.47
C LEU A 166 -13.80 5.14 9.11
N LEU A 167 -13.27 4.43 10.10
CA LEU A 167 -12.54 3.18 9.86
C LEU A 167 -13.45 2.12 9.21
N ALA A 168 -14.73 2.08 9.59
CA ALA A 168 -15.73 1.25 8.93
C ALA A 168 -15.99 1.67 7.46
N GLU A 169 -15.99 2.97 7.16
CA GLU A 169 -16.07 3.48 5.78
C GLU A 169 -14.86 3.04 4.94
N ILE A 170 -13.65 3.07 5.50
CA ILE A 170 -12.44 2.57 4.83
C ILE A 170 -12.58 1.08 4.51
N VAL A 171 -12.99 0.26 5.47
CA VAL A 171 -13.20 -1.19 5.24
C VAL A 171 -14.32 -1.44 4.23
N ALA A 172 -15.42 -0.68 4.28
CA ALA A 172 -16.49 -0.76 3.29
C ALA A 172 -15.97 -0.46 1.87
N ALA A 173 -15.16 0.57 1.73
CA ALA A 173 -14.53 0.95 0.47
C ALA A 173 -13.64 -0.16 -0.09
N MET A 174 -12.85 -0.84 0.76
CA MET A 174 -12.03 -1.99 0.34
C MET A 174 -12.90 -3.12 -0.24
N VAL A 175 -13.98 -3.50 0.46
CA VAL A 175 -14.89 -4.57 0.01
C VAL A 175 -15.59 -4.21 -1.31
N LEU A 176 -16.04 -2.97 -1.45
CA LEU A 176 -16.69 -2.50 -2.67
C LEU A 176 -15.69 -2.43 -3.84
N ALA A 177 -14.46 -1.99 -3.61
CA ALA A 177 -13.41 -1.97 -4.61
C ALA A 177 -13.01 -3.38 -5.07
N GLU A 178 -13.00 -4.36 -4.16
CA GLU A 178 -12.75 -5.77 -4.48
C GLU A 178 -13.86 -6.31 -5.38
N ARG A 179 -15.12 -6.11 -4.99
CA ARG A 179 -16.29 -6.49 -5.79
C ARG A 179 -16.25 -5.88 -7.20
N ASP A 180 -15.83 -4.63 -7.31
CA ASP A 180 -15.77 -3.90 -8.58
C ASP A 180 -14.48 -4.21 -9.38
N GLY A 181 -13.58 -5.04 -8.85
CA GLY A 181 -12.35 -5.47 -9.51
C GLY A 181 -11.28 -4.39 -9.63
N ILE A 182 -11.37 -3.33 -8.83
CA ILE A 182 -10.43 -2.19 -8.84
C ILE A 182 -9.46 -2.19 -7.64
N TRP A 183 -9.66 -3.08 -6.66
CA TRP A 183 -8.82 -3.20 -5.45
C TRP A 183 -7.35 -3.47 -5.76
N SER A 184 -7.07 -4.46 -6.62
CA SER A 184 -5.70 -4.88 -6.99
C SER A 184 -4.88 -3.80 -7.72
N ARG A 185 -5.53 -2.71 -8.15
CA ARG A 185 -4.86 -1.55 -8.77
C ARG A 185 -4.35 -0.55 -7.74
N LEU A 186 -4.85 -0.53 -6.51
CA LEU A 186 -4.26 0.25 -5.42
C LEU A 186 -3.02 -0.50 -4.91
N LYS A 187 -1.85 0.13 -4.94
CA LYS A 187 -0.56 -0.52 -4.68
C LYS A 187 0.33 0.35 -3.83
N ILE A 188 1.36 -0.25 -3.22
CA ILE A 188 2.46 0.46 -2.56
C ILE A 188 3.64 0.60 -3.52
N CYS A 189 4.23 1.80 -3.58
CA CYS A 189 5.43 2.06 -4.38
C CYS A 189 6.58 1.12 -3.96
N ARG A 190 7.20 0.46 -4.95
CA ARG A 190 8.27 -0.52 -4.72
C ARG A 190 9.60 0.09 -4.31
N GLU A 191 9.78 1.40 -4.45
CA GLU A 191 10.97 2.03 -3.88
C GLU A 191 10.84 2.04 -2.35
N ASP A 192 11.72 1.32 -1.66
CA ASP A 192 11.74 1.16 -0.19
C ASP A 192 11.81 2.50 0.54
N THR A 193 12.37 3.51 -0.10
CA THR A 193 12.47 4.87 0.45
C THR A 193 11.24 5.74 0.21
N CYS A 194 10.29 5.28 -0.60
CA CYS A 194 9.11 6.04 -1.02
C CYS A 194 7.83 5.42 -0.46
N ARG A 195 7.57 4.14 -0.77
CA ARG A 195 6.44 3.36 -0.23
C ARG A 195 5.07 4.06 -0.33
N TRP A 196 4.91 5.07 -1.17
CA TRP A 196 3.65 5.80 -1.35
C TRP A 196 2.57 4.88 -1.93
N ALA A 197 1.36 4.90 -1.37
CA ALA A 197 0.21 4.21 -1.93
C ALA A 197 -0.29 4.98 -3.17
N TYR A 198 -0.55 4.28 -4.26
CA TYR A 198 -0.99 4.87 -5.52
C TYR A 198 -1.93 3.96 -6.28
N TYR A 199 -2.82 4.55 -7.08
CA TYR A 199 -3.67 3.81 -8.00
C TYR A 199 -2.99 3.60 -9.38
N ASP A 200 -2.82 2.35 -9.78
CA ASP A 200 -2.23 1.98 -11.06
C ASP A 200 -3.22 2.17 -12.21
N ARG A 201 -3.08 3.28 -12.93
CA ARG A 201 -3.84 3.59 -14.16
C ARG A 201 -3.29 2.95 -15.44
N SER A 202 -2.23 2.14 -15.36
CA SER A 202 -1.71 1.48 -16.57
C SER A 202 -2.69 0.46 -17.11
N LYS A 203 -2.65 0.25 -18.43
CA LYS A 203 -3.56 -0.68 -19.13
C LYS A 203 -3.55 -2.07 -18.48
N ASN A 204 -2.36 -2.58 -18.16
CA ASN A 204 -2.16 -3.96 -17.71
C ASN A 204 -1.91 -4.05 -16.19
N SER A 205 -2.19 -2.99 -15.41
CA SER A 205 -1.87 -2.92 -13.98
C SER A 205 -0.43 -3.37 -13.68
N SER A 206 0.53 -2.88 -14.47
CA SER A 206 1.93 -3.33 -14.43
C SER A 206 2.91 -2.32 -13.85
N LYS A 207 2.44 -1.16 -13.38
CA LYS A 207 3.32 -0.20 -12.69
C LYS A 207 3.64 -0.74 -11.30
N CYS A 208 4.92 -0.70 -10.93
CA CYS A 208 5.43 -0.95 -9.58
C CYS A 208 5.89 0.34 -8.86
N TRP A 209 5.74 1.51 -9.49
CA TRP A 209 6.21 2.80 -8.95
C TRP A 209 5.11 3.85 -9.07
N CYS A 210 4.97 4.68 -8.03
CA CYS A 210 3.92 5.69 -7.94
C CYS A 210 4.00 6.76 -9.04
N GLY A 211 5.19 7.04 -9.58
CA GLY A 211 5.39 8.06 -10.60
C GLY A 211 6.72 8.00 -11.32
N ALA A 212 6.91 8.94 -12.25
CA ALA A 212 8.10 9.01 -13.11
C ALA A 212 9.39 9.22 -12.33
N SER A 213 9.36 10.01 -11.23
CA SER A 213 10.52 10.23 -10.36
C SER A 213 11.06 8.90 -9.82
N CYS A 214 10.23 8.13 -9.11
CA CYS A 214 10.61 6.82 -8.56
C CYS A 214 11.04 5.85 -9.68
N GLY A 215 10.31 5.81 -10.81
CA GLY A 215 10.70 4.99 -11.95
C GLY A 215 12.08 5.35 -12.54
N ASN A 216 12.41 6.63 -12.65
CA ASN A 216 13.70 7.10 -13.17
C ASN A 216 14.85 6.87 -12.19
N ARG A 217 14.62 7.05 -10.88
CA ARG A 217 15.59 6.72 -9.82
C ARG A 217 15.98 5.24 -9.90
N ASN A 218 15.00 4.35 -10.00
CA ASN A 218 15.22 2.91 -10.08
C ASN A 218 15.94 2.50 -11.38
N LYS A 219 15.55 3.08 -12.54
CA LYS A 219 16.27 2.87 -13.83
C LYS A 219 17.74 3.31 -13.75
N THR A 220 17.99 4.46 -13.14
CA THR A 220 19.35 5.01 -12.98
C THR A 220 20.20 4.11 -12.07
N ARG A 221 19.62 3.63 -10.96
CA ARG A 221 20.24 2.66 -10.05
C ARG A 221 20.63 1.38 -10.80
N ALA A 222 19.71 0.79 -11.56
CA ALA A 222 19.96 -0.41 -12.36
C ALA A 222 20.99 -0.20 -13.48
N TYR A 223 21.02 0.97 -14.12
CA TYR A 223 22.04 1.32 -15.10
C TYR A 223 23.45 1.39 -14.47
N ARG A 224 23.57 2.06 -13.32
CA ARG A 224 24.83 2.17 -12.57
C ARG A 224 25.33 0.79 -12.11
N GLN A 225 24.45 -0.03 -11.55
CA GLN A 225 24.78 -1.41 -11.16
C GLN A 225 25.35 -2.22 -12.34
N ARG A 226 24.74 -2.12 -13.54
CA ARG A 226 25.26 -2.78 -14.75
C ARG A 226 26.61 -2.24 -15.20
N ARG A 227 26.86 -0.93 -15.09
CA ARG A 227 28.16 -0.34 -15.46
C ARG A 227 29.28 -0.68 -14.50
N VAL A 228 28.99 -0.74 -13.20
CA VAL A 228 29.97 -1.19 -12.19
C VAL A 228 30.35 -2.65 -12.44
N VAL A 229 29.37 -3.51 -12.72
CA VAL A 229 29.62 -4.92 -13.08
C VAL A 229 30.36 -5.06 -14.42
N GLY A 230 30.05 -4.22 -15.41
CA GLY A 230 30.77 -4.20 -16.70
C GLY A 230 32.19 -3.68 -16.61
N SER A 231 32.45 -2.72 -15.71
CA SER A 231 33.79 -2.18 -15.43
C SER A 231 34.64 -3.09 -14.55
N ALA A 232 34.02 -3.98 -13.77
CA ALA A 232 34.72 -4.98 -12.95
C ALA A 232 35.02 -6.29 -13.70
N ARG A 233 34.50 -6.45 -14.93
CA ARG A 233 34.73 -7.59 -15.82
C ARG A 233 35.75 -7.31 -16.94
N ALA A 234 36.25 -6.08 -17.03
CA ALA A 234 37.28 -5.64 -17.98
C ALA A 234 38.61 -5.48 -17.25
#